data_AF-F3CEP1-F1
#
_entry.id   AF-F3CEP1-F1
#
_cell.length_a   1.000
_cell.length_b   1.000
_cell.length_c   1.000
_cell.angle_alpha   90.00
_cell.angle_beta   90.00
_cell.angle_gamma   90.00
#
_symmetry.space_group_name_H-M   'P 1'
#
loop_
_entity.id
_entity.type
_entity.pdbx_description
1 polymer ?
#
loop_
_entity_poly.entity_id
_entity_poly.type
_entity_poly.pdbx_seq_one_letter_code
_entity_poly.pdbx_strand_id
1 'polypeptide(L)'
;PFRNGTFYQVGYSIALILKYREVDEGIERMSDLLSLSETLLAEYDPVIMGLEENEHGALFSQIGRYYSLLINGHEKDVLVSDTRLGDAIIDSVTNFENYDFVENRPNRGGQRFATTFDLRDYPSGGTYPGMWDEAIEQQFEFTLVQTFLFEDR
;
A
#
# COMPACT_ATOMS: atom_id res chain seq x y z
N PRO A 1 -12.14 -2.43 -23.63
CA PRO A 1 -12.38 -0.98 -23.86
C PRO A 1 -13.35 -0.38 -22.82
N PHE A 2 -12.84 0.55 -22.00
CA PHE A 2 -13.61 1.27 -20.97
C PHE A 2 -14.76 2.05 -21.61
N ARG A 3 -16.00 1.58 -21.44
CA ARG A 3 -17.17 2.14 -22.13
C ARG A 3 -17.66 3.49 -21.57
N ASN A 4 -17.13 3.93 -20.42
CA ASN A 4 -17.66 5.09 -19.69
C ASN A 4 -16.62 6.18 -19.33
N GLY A 5 -15.39 6.12 -19.87
CA GLY A 5 -14.37 7.17 -19.62
C GLY A 5 -13.68 7.12 -18.25
N THR A 6 -13.87 6.06 -17.47
CA THR A 6 -13.09 5.81 -16.25
C THR A 6 -11.77 5.13 -16.62
N PHE A 7 -10.65 5.70 -16.17
CA PHE A 7 -9.31 5.14 -16.35
C PHE A 7 -8.80 4.60 -15.02
N TYR A 8 -8.15 3.44 -15.05
CA TYR A 8 -7.38 2.94 -13.92
C TYR A 8 -5.96 3.48 -14.00
N GLN A 9 -5.46 3.96 -12.87
CA GLN A 9 -4.08 4.40 -12.71
C GLN A 9 -3.29 3.27 -12.06
N VAL A 10 -2.08 3.05 -12.54
CA VAL A 10 -1.10 2.18 -11.88
C VAL A 10 -0.30 3.05 -10.92
N GLY A 11 -0.36 2.72 -9.64
CA GLY A 11 0.46 3.33 -8.60
C GLY A 11 1.52 2.35 -8.13
N TYR A 12 2.73 2.86 -7.87
CA TYR A 12 3.80 2.10 -7.24
C TYR A 12 4.04 2.65 -5.85
N SER A 13 4.29 1.77 -4.89
CA SER A 13 4.57 2.15 -3.51
C SER A 13 5.53 1.16 -2.90
N ILE A 14 6.47 1.67 -2.10
CA ILE A 14 7.44 0.87 -1.36
C ILE A 14 7.25 1.18 0.11
N ALA A 15 7.07 0.14 0.92
CA ALA A 15 6.98 0.26 2.37
C ALA A 15 8.28 -0.25 3.00
N LEU A 16 8.96 0.64 3.75
CA LEU A 16 10.13 0.29 4.54
C LEU A 16 9.72 0.10 6.00
N ILE A 17 9.99 -1.07 6.55
CA ILE A 17 9.66 -1.39 7.94
C ILE A 17 10.97 -1.58 8.72
N LEU A 18 11.26 -0.67 9.64
CA LEU A 18 12.44 -0.72 10.48
C LEU A 18 12.06 -1.14 11.90
N LYS A 19 12.65 -2.25 12.39
CA LYS A 19 12.60 -2.60 13.80
C LYS A 19 13.63 -1.74 14.54
N TYR A 20 13.20 -1.05 15.59
CA TYR A 20 14.05 -0.23 16.45
C TYR A 20 13.85 -0.59 17.92
N ARG A 21 14.79 -0.19 18.79
CA ARG A 21 14.68 -0.30 20.25
C ARG A 21 14.50 1.06 20.89
N GLU A 22 15.37 1.99 20.52
CA GLU A 22 15.29 3.40 20.91
C GLU A 22 14.68 4.21 19.76
N VAL A 23 13.72 5.08 20.09
CA VAL A 23 12.94 5.81 19.08
C VAL A 23 13.82 6.76 18.28
N ASP A 24 14.70 7.51 18.94
CA ASP A 24 15.55 8.50 18.28
C ASP A 24 16.53 7.85 17.29
N GLU A 25 17.16 6.73 17.69
CA GLU A 25 18.00 5.92 16.80
C GLU A 25 17.18 5.37 15.63
N GLY A 26 15.95 4.92 15.89
CA GLY A 26 15.02 4.46 14.87
C GLY A 26 14.68 5.53 13.83
N ILE A 27 14.47 6.77 14.29
CA ILE A 27 14.18 7.92 13.42
C ILE A 27 15.40 8.25 12.55
N GLU A 28 16.60 8.33 13.14
CA GLU A 28 17.84 8.61 12.41
C GLU A 28 18.08 7.56 11.31
N ARG A 29 18.00 6.28 11.67
CA ARG A 29 18.17 5.18 10.73
C ARG A 29 17.10 5.12 9.64
N MET A 30 15.84 5.45 9.98
CA MET A 30 14.79 5.54 8.97
C MET A 30 15.04 6.70 8.02
N SER A 31 15.50 7.85 8.52
CA SER A 31 15.85 9.01 7.70
C SER A 31 16.95 8.69 6.70
N ASP A 32 17.98 7.94 7.12
CA ASP A 32 19.04 7.47 6.22
C ASP A 32 18.50 6.52 5.14
N LEU A 33 17.63 5.57 5.52
CA LEU A 33 17.02 4.64 4.58
C LEU A 33 16.13 5.34 3.56
N LEU A 34 15.36 6.34 3.99
CA LEU A 34 14.53 7.15 3.12
C LEU A 34 15.38 7.96 2.14
N SER A 35 16.44 8.63 2.62
CA SER A 35 17.36 9.42 1.80
C SER A 35 18.07 8.56 0.74
N LEU A 36 18.50 7.35 1.13
CA LEU A 36 19.07 6.37 0.21
C LEU A 36 18.05 5.93 -0.84
N SER A 37 16.80 5.66 -0.42
CA SER A 37 15.73 5.22 -1.32
C SER A 37 15.37 6.30 -2.33
N GLU A 38 15.25 7.57 -1.92
CA GLU A 38 15.05 8.69 -2.82
C GLU A 38 16.17 8.80 -3.86
N THR A 39 17.42 8.65 -3.42
CA THR A 39 18.58 8.71 -4.31
C THR A 39 18.58 7.57 -5.33
N LEU A 40 18.30 6.35 -4.89
CA LEU A 40 18.28 5.17 -5.76
C LEU A 40 17.09 5.18 -6.74
N LEU A 41 15.99 5.82 -6.35
CA LEU A 41 14.75 5.86 -7.13
C LEU A 41 14.53 7.21 -7.83
N ALA A 42 15.52 8.11 -7.85
CA ALA A 42 15.38 9.48 -8.33
C ALA A 42 14.79 9.60 -9.75
N GLU A 43 15.05 8.63 -10.64
CA GLU A 43 14.48 8.60 -11.99
C GLU A 43 12.94 8.49 -12.00
N TYR A 44 12.35 7.95 -10.93
CA TYR A 44 10.92 7.75 -10.77
C TYR A 44 10.22 8.90 -10.02
N ASP A 45 10.95 9.95 -9.62
CA ASP A 45 10.45 11.08 -8.83
C ASP A 45 9.65 10.63 -7.58
N PRO A 46 10.31 9.89 -6.65
CA PRO A 46 9.63 9.29 -5.51
C PRO A 46 9.16 10.37 -4.54
N VAL A 47 7.98 10.18 -3.97
CA VAL A 47 7.43 11.04 -2.92
C VAL A 47 7.40 10.29 -1.60
N ILE A 48 8.11 10.79 -0.59
CA ILE A 48 8.01 10.28 0.77
C ILE A 48 6.67 10.69 1.37
N MET A 49 5.89 9.70 1.80
CA MET A 49 4.64 9.95 2.50
C MET A 49 4.87 10.50 3.91
N GLY A 50 4.15 11.56 4.28
CA GLY A 50 4.28 12.25 5.55
C GLY A 50 2.95 12.62 6.19
N LEU A 51 2.99 13.72 6.96
CA LEU A 51 1.81 14.35 7.55
C LEU A 51 1.38 15.57 6.72
N GLU A 52 0.08 15.74 6.57
CA GLU A 52 -0.53 16.90 5.92
C GLU A 52 -1.32 17.71 6.94
N GLU A 53 -1.08 19.01 7.02
CA GLU A 53 -1.88 19.92 7.84
C GLU A 53 -2.95 20.60 6.98
N ASN A 54 -4.20 20.60 7.46
CA ASN A 54 -5.28 21.32 6.78
C ASN A 54 -5.35 22.79 7.22
N GLU A 55 -6.24 23.57 6.58
CA GLU A 55 -6.45 25.00 6.88
C GLU A 55 -6.90 25.29 8.33
N HIS A 56 -7.33 24.27 9.07
CA HIS A 56 -7.81 24.34 10.44
C HIS A 56 -6.79 23.79 11.46
N GLY A 57 -5.58 23.46 11.03
CA GLY A 57 -4.50 22.95 11.89
C GLY A 57 -4.62 21.47 12.27
N ALA A 58 -5.50 20.72 11.61
CA ALA A 58 -5.62 19.28 11.82
C ALA A 58 -4.60 18.52 10.97
N LEU A 59 -3.90 17.57 11.59
CA LEU A 59 -2.88 16.74 10.94
C LEU A 59 -3.46 15.41 10.46
N PHE A 60 -3.21 15.08 9.19
CA PHE A 60 -3.64 13.84 8.55
C PHE A 60 -2.44 13.03 8.09
N SER A 61 -2.53 11.70 8.17
CA SER A 61 -1.46 10.79 7.75
C SER A 61 -1.67 10.33 6.32
N GLN A 62 -0.74 10.67 5.42
CA GLN A 62 -0.73 10.12 4.05
C GLN A 62 -0.56 8.60 4.06
N ILE A 63 0.27 8.08 4.97
CA ILE A 63 0.46 6.62 5.17
C ILE A 63 -0.87 5.97 5.58
N GLY A 64 -1.62 6.61 6.50
CA GLY A 64 -2.94 6.16 6.89
C GLY A 64 -3.93 6.14 5.73
N ARG A 65 -3.96 7.20 4.91
CA ARG A 65 -4.80 7.29 3.71
C ARG A 65 -4.48 6.16 2.72
N TYR A 66 -3.21 5.89 2.49
CA TYR A 66 -2.74 4.80 1.62
C TYR A 66 -3.20 3.43 2.13
N TYR A 67 -3.00 3.10 3.41
CA TYR A 67 -3.47 1.81 3.93
C TYR A 67 -5.00 1.71 4.01
N SER A 68 -5.72 2.82 4.19
CA SER A 68 -7.18 2.82 4.06
C SER A 68 -7.61 2.38 2.66
N LEU A 69 -6.95 2.85 1.60
CA LEU A 69 -7.23 2.40 0.24
C LEU A 69 -7.05 0.89 0.10
N LEU A 70 -5.93 0.36 0.58
CA LEU A 70 -5.63 -1.08 0.47
C LEU A 70 -6.61 -1.96 1.26
N ILE A 71 -7.01 -1.53 2.46
CA ILE A 71 -7.83 -2.35 3.37
C ILE A 71 -9.32 -2.18 3.09
N ASN A 72 -9.78 -0.94 2.87
CA ASN A 72 -11.19 -0.60 2.74
C ASN A 72 -11.61 -0.40 1.29
N GLY A 73 -10.67 -0.45 0.35
CA GLY A 73 -10.92 -0.25 -1.07
C GLY A 73 -11.15 1.21 -1.48
N HIS A 74 -10.98 2.17 -0.58
CA HIS A 74 -11.12 3.60 -0.86
C HIS A 74 -10.22 4.43 0.04
N GLU A 75 -9.74 5.54 -0.49
CA GLU A 75 -9.00 6.52 0.28
C GLU A 75 -9.90 7.21 1.30
N LYS A 76 -9.36 7.40 2.50
CA LYS A 76 -9.99 8.12 3.59
C LYS A 76 -8.92 8.92 4.30
N ASP A 77 -9.23 10.18 4.59
CA ASP A 77 -8.36 10.99 5.43
C ASP A 77 -8.30 10.43 6.85
N VAL A 78 -7.08 10.13 7.31
CA VAL A 78 -6.84 9.54 8.63
C VAL A 78 -6.23 10.60 9.52
N LEU A 79 -7.05 11.11 10.44
CA LEU A 79 -6.65 12.11 11.42
C LEU A 79 -5.61 11.50 12.38
N VAL A 80 -4.52 12.23 12.62
CA VAL A 80 -3.57 11.92 13.69
C VAL A 80 -4.24 12.26 15.02
N SER A 81 -4.48 11.25 15.83
CA SER A 81 -5.12 11.35 17.14
C SER A 81 -4.40 10.47 18.16
N ASP A 82 -4.95 10.36 19.36
CA ASP A 82 -4.52 9.40 20.38
C ASP A 82 -4.87 7.94 20.01
N THR A 83 -5.71 7.74 18.99
CA THR A 83 -6.03 6.41 18.46
C THR A 83 -4.86 5.88 17.65
N ARG A 84 -4.50 4.61 17.87
CA ARG A 84 -3.43 3.96 17.11
C ARG A 84 -3.80 3.97 15.62
N LEU A 85 -2.82 4.25 14.77
CA LEU A 85 -3.05 4.35 13.33
C LEU A 85 -3.69 3.07 12.76
N GLY A 86 -3.24 1.90 13.22
CA GLY A 86 -3.81 0.60 12.81
C GLY A 86 -5.29 0.42 13.15
N ASP A 87 -5.79 1.07 14.20
CA ASP A 87 -7.21 1.04 14.57
C ASP A 87 -7.99 2.12 13.79
N ALA A 88 -7.38 3.28 13.55
CA ALA A 88 -8.00 4.41 12.86
C ALA A 88 -8.21 4.18 11.34
N ILE A 89 -7.35 3.36 10.71
CA ILE A 89 -7.43 3.06 9.27
C ILE A 89 -8.54 2.07 8.92
N ILE A 90 -9.00 1.23 9.85
CA ILE A 90 -9.97 0.16 9.54
C ILE A 90 -11.37 0.75 9.51
N ASP A 91 -12.02 0.70 8.34
CA ASP A 91 -13.38 1.20 8.11
C ASP A 91 -14.22 0.20 7.31
N SER A 92 -13.82 -1.07 7.36
CA SER A 92 -14.45 -2.18 6.65
C SER A 92 -14.39 -3.47 7.47
N VAL A 93 -15.33 -4.37 7.17
CA VAL A 93 -15.30 -5.75 7.67
C VAL A 93 -14.85 -6.65 6.52
N THR A 94 -13.69 -7.27 6.66
CA THR A 94 -13.16 -8.23 5.69
C THR A 94 -13.41 -9.66 6.17
N ASN A 95 -14.11 -10.45 5.36
CA ASN A 95 -14.38 -11.86 5.60
C ASN A 95 -13.53 -12.75 4.68
N PHE A 96 -12.89 -13.77 5.28
CA PHE A 96 -12.07 -14.78 4.61
C PHE A 96 -12.69 -16.19 4.71
N GLU A 97 -13.91 -16.33 5.24
CA GLU A 97 -14.55 -17.63 5.51
C GLU A 97 -14.81 -18.46 4.25
N ASN A 98 -14.92 -17.83 3.08
CA ASN A 98 -15.14 -18.52 1.82
C ASN A 98 -13.77 -18.77 1.16
N TYR A 99 -13.30 -20.02 1.13
CA TYR A 99 -11.99 -20.40 0.58
C TYR A 99 -11.69 -19.85 -0.82
N ASP A 100 -12.74 -19.53 -1.60
CA ASP A 100 -12.63 -19.10 -3.00
C ASP A 100 -12.62 -17.58 -3.17
N PHE A 101 -13.05 -16.78 -2.17
CA PHE A 101 -13.10 -15.33 -2.30
C PHE A 101 -13.04 -14.59 -0.96
N VAL A 102 -12.47 -13.39 -1.02
CA VAL A 102 -12.50 -12.38 0.04
C VAL A 102 -13.72 -11.49 -0.17
N GLU A 103 -14.48 -11.27 0.90
CA GLU A 103 -15.58 -10.33 0.92
C GLU A 103 -15.19 -9.13 1.80
N ASN A 104 -15.13 -7.93 1.22
CA ASN A 104 -14.88 -6.70 1.96
C ASN A 104 -16.18 -5.87 2.01
N ARG A 105 -16.60 -5.53 3.22
CA ARG A 105 -17.80 -4.72 3.50
C ARG A 105 -17.39 -3.40 4.14
N PRO A 106 -17.01 -2.39 3.34
CA PRO A 106 -16.72 -1.06 3.85
C PRO A 106 -18.00 -0.39 4.37
N ASN A 107 -17.87 0.47 5.37
CA ASN A 107 -19.00 1.23 5.93
C ASN A 107 -19.65 2.17 4.89
N ARG A 108 -18.96 2.45 3.78
CA ARG A 108 -19.43 3.23 2.63
C ARG A 108 -18.95 2.58 1.33
N GLY A 109 -19.68 2.75 0.23
CA GLY A 109 -19.25 2.30 -1.10
C GLY A 109 -19.69 0.89 -1.51
N GLY A 110 -20.40 0.18 -0.63
CA GLY A 110 -20.98 -1.13 -0.94
C GLY A 110 -19.97 -2.27 -0.86
N GLN A 111 -20.51 -3.49 -0.92
CA GLN A 111 -19.73 -4.71 -0.78
C GLN A 111 -18.82 -4.96 -1.99
N ARG A 112 -17.58 -5.38 -1.71
CA ARG A 112 -16.56 -5.71 -2.71
C ARG A 112 -16.13 -7.16 -2.55
N PHE A 113 -15.74 -7.78 -3.65
CA PHE A 113 -15.24 -9.14 -3.67
C PHE A 113 -13.88 -9.17 -4.35
N ALA A 114 -12.98 -10.01 -3.85
CA ALA A 114 -11.68 -10.23 -4.43
C ALA A 114 -11.33 -11.72 -4.38
N THR A 115 -10.40 -12.13 -5.23
CA THR A 115 -9.72 -13.43 -5.13
C THR A 115 -8.24 -13.18 -4.90
N THR A 116 -7.60 -14.04 -4.11
CA THR A 116 -6.17 -13.93 -3.81
C THR A 116 -5.43 -15.03 -4.53
N PHE A 117 -4.36 -14.68 -5.24
CA PHE A 117 -3.46 -15.63 -5.88
C PHE A 117 -2.08 -15.55 -5.23
N ASP A 118 -1.56 -16.70 -4.81
CA ASP A 118 -0.19 -16.82 -4.31
C ASP A 118 0.74 -17.24 -5.45
N LEU A 119 1.73 -16.40 -5.78
CA LEU A 119 2.85 -16.82 -6.62
C LEU A 119 3.97 -17.38 -5.73
N ARG A 120 4.17 -18.70 -5.75
CA ARG A 120 5.13 -19.38 -4.88
C ARG A 120 6.46 -19.73 -5.55
N ASP A 121 6.50 -19.74 -6.87
CA ASP A 121 7.66 -20.12 -7.65
C ASP A 121 8.34 -18.92 -8.30
N TYR A 122 9.67 -18.98 -8.35
CA TYR A 122 10.46 -18.02 -9.12
C TYR A 122 10.39 -18.34 -10.62
N PRO A 123 10.38 -17.32 -11.49
CA PRO A 123 10.44 -17.53 -12.92
C PRO A 123 11.73 -18.28 -13.29
N SER A 124 11.60 -19.40 -14.01
CA SER A 124 12.73 -20.23 -14.44
C SER A 124 13.70 -19.49 -15.36
N GLY A 125 13.23 -18.46 -16.07
CA GLY A 125 14.01 -17.60 -16.94
C GLY A 125 14.70 -16.41 -16.25
N GLY A 126 14.59 -16.30 -14.93
CA GLY A 126 15.08 -15.13 -14.17
C GLY A 126 14.14 -13.92 -14.27
N THR A 127 14.61 -12.78 -13.75
CA THR A 127 13.86 -11.52 -13.74
C THR A 127 14.33 -10.57 -14.84
N TYR A 128 13.40 -9.93 -15.56
CA TYR A 128 13.69 -8.94 -16.59
C TYR A 128 12.66 -7.78 -16.57
N PRO A 129 13.00 -6.59 -17.11
CA PRO A 129 12.05 -5.49 -17.22
C PRO A 129 10.83 -5.88 -18.07
N GLY A 130 9.62 -5.49 -17.63
CA GLY A 130 8.37 -5.75 -18.37
C GLY A 130 7.69 -7.09 -18.06
N MET A 131 8.21 -7.88 -17.11
CA MET A 131 7.60 -9.16 -16.72
C MET A 131 6.15 -9.08 -16.24
N TRP A 132 5.71 -7.89 -15.81
CA TRP A 132 4.35 -7.65 -15.31
C TRP A 132 3.47 -6.87 -16.29
N ASP A 133 3.97 -6.54 -17.50
CA ASP A 133 3.25 -5.69 -18.45
C ASP A 133 1.88 -6.27 -18.80
N GLU A 134 1.80 -7.58 -19.05
CA GLU A 134 0.53 -8.25 -19.35
C GLU A 134 -0.48 -8.11 -18.20
N ALA A 135 -0.02 -8.22 -16.94
CA ALA A 135 -0.89 -8.06 -15.77
C ALA A 135 -1.33 -6.59 -15.60
N ILE A 136 -0.39 -5.65 -15.77
CA ILE A 136 -0.62 -4.21 -15.67
C ILE A 136 -1.60 -3.70 -16.74
N GLU A 137 -1.59 -4.30 -17.93
CA GLU A 137 -2.49 -3.94 -19.03
C GLU A 137 -3.92 -4.51 -18.88
N GLN A 138 -4.16 -5.37 -17.88
CA GLN A 138 -5.48 -5.95 -17.68
C GLN A 138 -6.54 -4.90 -17.29
N GLN A 139 -7.79 -5.13 -17.70
CA GLN A 139 -8.89 -4.20 -17.47
C GLN A 139 -9.63 -4.46 -16.14
N PHE A 140 -8.90 -4.75 -15.06
CA PHE A 140 -9.47 -4.94 -13.72
C PHE A 140 -8.56 -4.38 -12.63
N GLU A 141 -9.15 -4.03 -11.48
CA GLU A 141 -8.41 -3.58 -10.29
C GLU A 141 -7.70 -4.78 -9.64
N PHE A 142 -6.41 -4.65 -9.35
CA PHE A 142 -5.68 -5.61 -8.54
C PHE A 142 -4.57 -4.92 -7.73
N THR A 143 -4.17 -5.57 -6.64
CA THR A 143 -3.00 -5.20 -5.86
C THR A 143 -1.98 -6.32 -5.97
N LEU A 144 -0.81 -6.03 -6.54
CA LEU A 144 0.33 -6.94 -6.52
C LEU A 144 1.25 -6.55 -5.38
N VAL A 145 1.46 -7.48 -4.43
CA VAL A 145 2.35 -7.27 -3.29
C VAL A 145 3.53 -8.23 -3.38
N GLN A 146 4.73 -7.68 -3.29
CA GLN A 146 5.96 -8.45 -3.13
C GLN A 146 6.58 -8.10 -1.78
N THR A 147 6.76 -9.12 -0.94
CA THR A 147 7.33 -8.95 0.39
C THR A 147 8.71 -9.58 0.44
N PHE A 148 9.72 -8.78 0.76
CA PHE A 148 11.08 -9.24 0.98
C PHE A 148 11.35 -9.29 2.49
N LEU A 149 11.44 -10.49 3.04
CA LEU A 149 11.82 -10.71 4.43
C LEU A 149 13.29 -11.15 4.45
N PHE A 150 14.13 -10.41 5.16
CA PHE A 150 15.46 -10.90 5.51
C PHE A 150 15.30 -11.96 6.58
N GLU A 151 15.60 -13.22 6.24
CA GLU A 151 15.83 -14.25 7.25
C GLU A 151 17.25 -14.06 7.81
N ASP A 152 17.35 -13.82 9.12
CA ASP A 152 18.61 -13.97 9.84
C ASP A 152 19.05 -15.44 9.72
N ARG A 153 20.08 -15.70 8.92
CA ARG A 153 20.80 -16.99 8.91
C ARG A 153 21.94 -16.97 9.92
#